data_AF-A0A660UKF1-F1
#
_entry.id   AF-A0A660UKF1-F1
#
_cell.length_a   1.000
_cell.length_b   1.000
_cell.length_c   1.000
_cell.angle_alpha   90.00
_cell.angle_beta   90.00
_cell.angle_gamma   90.00
#
_symmetry.space_group_name_H-M   'P 1'
#
loop_
_entity.id
_entity.type
_entity.pdbx_description
1 polymer ?
#
loop_
_entity_poly.entity_id
_entity_poly.type
_entity_poly.pdbx_seq_one_letter_code
_entity_poly.pdbx_strand_id
1 'polypeptide(L)'
;MDKKTTQKPDVVGIATSQRHMLLLRKVKSGKGLTQKEIAELAKHEKQKNKGKAKDKKVVKEQPLNPKQEAFCHEFVIDRNGTRAYKKVYKCSVKAAEAGASRLLRNVKVQARVKELESKVFKTADITAERVIQEIGKIAFSNIGDFVDITNDGGSVSMKFLKNLTTEQMSCISEITEFETVSGLKRFKFKLHDKLKALELLGKTNTLKMFIENLNVKLPEGCGVLVAPGVGGKNAWAGLAKEQQKNSQKQGHE
;
A
#
# COMPACT_ATOMS: atom_id res chain seq x y z
N MET A 1 -44.62 -31.50 11.72
CA MET A 1 -45.49 -30.59 10.94
C MET A 1 -45.26 -29.18 11.46
N ASP A 2 -44.32 -28.46 10.86
CA ASP A 2 -43.96 -27.11 11.30
C ASP A 2 -45.05 -26.12 10.86
N LYS A 3 -45.70 -25.48 11.84
CA LYS A 3 -46.65 -24.39 11.59
C LYS A 3 -45.88 -23.23 10.97
N LYS A 4 -45.95 -23.09 9.63
CA LYS A 4 -45.51 -21.89 8.93
C LYS A 4 -46.32 -20.71 9.46
N THR A 5 -45.71 -19.92 10.34
CA THR A 5 -46.25 -18.64 10.80
C THR A 5 -46.31 -17.71 9.60
N THR A 6 -47.48 -17.59 8.97
CA THR A 6 -47.72 -16.59 7.92
C THR A 6 -47.68 -15.21 8.56
N GLN A 7 -46.51 -14.55 8.53
CA GLN A 7 -46.40 -13.13 8.88
C GLN A 7 -47.29 -12.35 7.92
N LYS A 8 -48.31 -11.66 8.47
CA LYS A 8 -49.15 -10.75 7.68
C LYS A 8 -48.26 -9.67 7.06
N PRO A 9 -48.44 -9.33 5.77
CA PRO A 9 -47.61 -8.33 5.12
C PRO A 9 -47.80 -6.96 5.79
N ASP A 10 -46.72 -6.21 5.97
CA ASP A 10 -46.74 -4.86 6.54
C ASP A 10 -47.30 -3.86 5.51
N VAL A 11 -48.63 -3.84 5.41
CA VAL A 11 -49.38 -3.00 4.48
C VAL A 11 -49.05 -1.51 4.69
N VAL A 12 -48.80 -1.10 5.92
CA VAL A 12 -48.52 0.30 6.28
C VAL A 12 -47.12 0.72 5.82
N GLY A 13 -46.10 -0.11 6.03
CA GLY A 13 -44.74 0.12 5.54
C GLY A 13 -44.66 0.16 4.01
N ILE A 14 -45.41 -0.70 3.33
CA ILE A 14 -45.50 -0.76 1.87
C ILE A 14 -46.15 0.53 1.32
N ALA A 15 -47.30 0.94 1.87
CA ALA A 15 -48.00 2.15 1.44
C ALA A 15 -47.16 3.43 1.65
N THR A 16 -46.41 3.50 2.75
CA THR A 16 -45.53 4.64 3.06
C THR A 16 -44.35 4.72 2.08
N SER A 17 -43.76 3.57 1.74
CA SER A 17 -42.67 3.49 0.75
C SER A 17 -43.14 3.86 -0.67
N GLN A 18 -44.34 3.44 -1.05
CA GLN A 18 -44.95 3.79 -2.35
C GLN A 18 -45.26 5.30 -2.45
N ARG A 19 -45.80 5.91 -1.38
CA ARG A 19 -46.03 7.36 -1.31
C ARG A 19 -44.72 8.15 -1.42
N HIS A 20 -43.65 7.71 -0.75
CA HIS A 20 -42.33 8.34 -0.87
C HIS A 20 -41.80 8.30 -2.31
N MET A 21 -41.95 7.17 -3.03
CA MET A 21 -41.57 7.09 -4.44
C MET A 21 -42.38 8.03 -5.35
N LEU A 22 -43.69 8.17 -5.11
CA LEU A 22 -44.54 9.08 -5.88
C LEU A 22 -44.14 10.54 -5.68
N LEU A 23 -43.81 10.93 -4.46
CA LEU A 23 -43.31 12.28 -4.14
C LEU A 23 -41.96 12.56 -4.81
N LEU A 24 -41.02 11.60 -4.80
CA LEU A 24 -39.75 11.73 -5.54
C LEU A 24 -39.96 11.85 -7.05
N ARG A 25 -40.94 11.14 -7.61
CA ARG A 25 -41.28 11.25 -9.04
C ARG A 25 -41.86 12.63 -9.36
N LYS A 26 -42.67 13.19 -8.47
CA LYS A 26 -43.23 14.56 -8.58
C LYS A 26 -42.11 15.61 -8.60
N VAL A 27 -41.14 15.51 -7.68
CA VAL A 27 -39.91 16.34 -7.67
C VAL A 27 -39.17 16.23 -9.01
N LYS A 28 -38.91 15.00 -9.49
CA LYS A 28 -38.19 14.77 -10.75
C LYS A 28 -38.92 15.29 -11.99
N SER A 29 -40.24 15.40 -11.93
CA SER A 29 -41.07 16.00 -13.00
C SER A 29 -41.15 17.53 -12.93
N GLY A 30 -40.39 18.18 -12.03
CA GLY A 30 -40.33 19.64 -11.91
C GLY A 30 -41.52 20.30 -11.21
N LYS A 31 -42.45 19.51 -10.64
CA LYS A 31 -43.59 20.01 -9.89
C LYS A 31 -43.19 20.27 -8.43
N GLY A 32 -43.46 21.47 -7.93
CA GLY A 32 -43.20 21.84 -6.54
C GLY A 32 -43.97 20.97 -5.54
N LEU A 33 -43.37 20.73 -4.38
CA LEU A 33 -44.01 20.03 -3.26
C LEU A 33 -44.56 21.02 -2.26
N THR A 34 -45.69 20.65 -1.65
CA THR A 34 -46.26 21.38 -0.52
C THR A 34 -45.46 21.14 0.76
N GLN A 35 -45.56 22.05 1.73
CA GLN A 35 -44.87 21.92 3.02
C GLN A 35 -45.18 20.60 3.76
N LYS A 36 -46.40 20.08 3.62
CA LYS A 36 -46.82 18.78 4.21
C LYS A 36 -46.11 17.60 3.53
N GLU A 37 -45.99 17.60 2.20
CA GLU A 37 -45.30 16.54 1.44
C GLU A 37 -43.79 16.52 1.73
N ILE A 38 -43.17 17.69 1.92
CA ILE A 38 -41.76 17.82 2.31
C ILE A 38 -41.53 17.23 3.71
N ALA A 39 -42.42 17.52 4.66
CA ALA A 39 -42.36 16.96 6.01
C ALA A 39 -42.52 15.43 6.02
N GLU A 40 -43.34 14.87 5.13
CA GLU A 40 -43.50 13.42 4.96
C GLU A 40 -42.26 12.76 4.37
N LEU A 41 -41.64 13.35 3.33
CA LEU A 41 -40.36 12.87 2.79
C LEU A 41 -39.27 12.80 3.88
N ALA A 42 -39.14 13.88 4.66
CA ALA A 42 -38.16 13.96 5.73
C ALA A 42 -38.40 12.94 6.86
N LYS A 43 -39.67 12.64 7.19
CA LYS A 43 -40.03 11.61 8.19
C LYS A 43 -39.63 10.21 7.73
N HIS A 44 -39.90 9.88 6.46
CA HIS A 44 -39.58 8.58 5.88
C HIS A 44 -38.06 8.35 5.78
N GLU A 45 -37.29 9.39 5.41
CA GLU A 45 -35.82 9.34 5.41
C GLU A 45 -35.24 9.15 6.81
N LYS A 46 -35.76 9.88 7.82
CA LYS A 46 -35.35 9.71 9.22
C LYS A 46 -35.63 8.29 9.74
N GLN A 47 -36.77 7.69 9.38
CA GLN A 47 -37.10 6.31 9.74
C GLN A 47 -36.20 5.28 9.04
N LYS A 48 -35.91 5.47 7.74
CA LYS A 48 -34.95 4.63 6.99
C LYS A 48 -33.54 4.73 7.56
N ASN A 49 -33.11 5.90 8.01
CA ASN A 49 -31.78 6.10 8.60
C ASN A 49 -31.67 5.54 10.03
N LYS A 50 -32.76 5.56 10.81
CA LYS A 50 -32.85 4.88 12.13
C LYS A 50 -32.66 3.36 12.04
N GLY A 51 -33.12 2.72 10.96
CA GLY A 51 -32.87 1.30 10.70
C GLY A 51 -31.40 1.00 10.40
N LYS A 52 -30.75 1.82 9.56
CA LYS A 52 -29.31 1.70 9.25
C LYS A 52 -28.39 1.95 10.46
N ALA A 53 -28.81 2.78 11.42
CA ALA A 53 -28.05 3.03 12.63
C ALA A 53 -28.08 1.84 13.62
N LYS A 54 -29.12 1.00 13.60
CA LYS A 54 -29.25 -0.17 14.47
C LYS A 54 -28.47 -1.40 13.98
N ASP A 55 -28.14 -1.47 12.69
CA ASP A 55 -27.31 -2.53 12.10
C ASP A 55 -25.79 -2.26 12.18
N LYS A 56 -25.36 -1.13 12.77
CA LYS A 56 -24.02 -1.06 13.37
C LYS A 56 -24.04 -1.84 14.69
N LYS A 57 -24.15 -3.16 14.60
CA LYS A 57 -23.69 -4.05 15.68
C LYS A 57 -22.24 -3.65 15.96
N VAL A 58 -21.97 -3.15 17.16
CA VAL A 58 -20.62 -3.10 17.73
C VAL A 58 -20.07 -4.52 17.58
N VAL A 59 -19.17 -4.72 16.62
CA VAL A 59 -18.47 -5.99 16.46
C VAL A 59 -17.64 -6.12 17.72
N LYS A 60 -18.11 -6.90 18.69
CA LYS A 60 -17.27 -7.33 19.81
C LYS A 60 -16.01 -7.93 19.19
N GLU A 61 -14.89 -7.26 19.39
CA GLU A 61 -13.59 -7.71 18.91
C GLU A 61 -13.27 -9.04 19.59
N GLN A 62 -13.61 -10.14 18.93
CA GLN A 62 -13.14 -11.46 19.36
C GLN A 62 -11.61 -11.40 19.41
N PRO A 63 -10.97 -11.58 20.60
CA PRO A 63 -9.54 -11.45 20.77
C PRO A 63 -8.78 -12.46 19.90
N LEU A 64 -7.57 -12.09 19.47
CA LEU A 64 -6.70 -12.98 18.70
C LEU A 64 -6.43 -14.25 19.51
N ASN A 65 -6.45 -15.41 18.86
CA ASN A 65 -6.06 -16.65 19.53
C ASN A 65 -4.56 -16.57 19.91
N PRO A 66 -4.13 -17.06 21.09
CA PRO A 66 -2.71 -17.09 21.48
C PRO A 66 -1.76 -17.64 20.40
N LYS A 67 -2.18 -18.65 19.62
CA LYS A 67 -1.38 -19.17 18.50
C LYS A 67 -1.28 -18.18 17.33
N GLN A 68 -2.30 -17.37 17.09
CA GLN A 68 -2.25 -16.33 16.07
C GLN A 68 -1.35 -15.19 16.51
N GLU A 69 -1.36 -14.85 17.80
CA GLU A 69 -0.45 -13.84 18.34
C GLU A 69 1.02 -14.29 18.24
N ALA A 70 1.34 -15.52 18.66
CA ALA A 70 2.66 -16.09 18.49
C ALA A 70 3.11 -16.10 17.03
N PHE A 71 2.20 -16.40 16.10
CA PHE A 71 2.47 -16.30 14.65
C PHE A 71 2.80 -14.87 14.22
N CYS A 72 2.09 -13.85 14.71
CA CYS A 72 2.39 -12.45 14.38
C CYS A 72 3.79 -12.06 14.83
N HIS A 73 4.20 -12.46 16.04
CA HIS A 73 5.55 -12.18 16.56
C HIS A 73 6.65 -12.81 15.70
N GLU A 74 6.52 -14.10 15.39
CA GLU A 74 7.49 -14.81 14.55
C GLU A 74 7.53 -14.26 13.13
N PHE A 75 6.37 -13.86 12.58
CA PHE A 75 6.30 -13.28 11.25
C PHE A 75 7.04 -11.95 11.13
N VAL A 76 6.96 -11.07 12.14
CA VAL A 76 7.68 -9.79 12.13
C VAL A 76 9.19 -9.98 12.18
N ILE A 77 9.67 -11.05 12.83
CA ILE A 77 11.10 -11.39 12.91
C ILE A 77 11.58 -12.00 11.59
N ASP A 78 10.93 -13.06 11.10
CA ASP A 78 11.41 -13.85 9.95
C ASP A 78 11.02 -13.24 8.59
N ARG A 79 9.99 -12.40 8.53
CA ARG A 79 9.31 -11.94 7.30
C ARG A 79 8.92 -13.07 6.32
N ASN A 80 8.86 -14.31 6.81
CA ASN A 80 8.50 -15.49 6.04
C ASN A 80 7.32 -16.21 6.71
N GLY A 81 6.15 -16.12 6.06
CA GLY A 81 4.91 -16.69 6.58
C GLY A 81 4.99 -18.20 6.82
N THR A 82 5.58 -18.95 5.90
CA THR A 82 5.70 -20.41 5.97
C THR A 82 6.58 -20.83 7.15
N ARG A 83 7.72 -20.16 7.37
CA ARG A 83 8.62 -20.44 8.50
C ARG A 83 7.97 -20.09 9.83
N ALA A 84 7.39 -18.90 9.94
CA ALA A 84 6.69 -18.45 11.14
C ALA A 84 5.54 -19.40 11.52
N TYR A 85 4.73 -19.80 10.53
CA TYR A 85 3.61 -20.71 10.77
C TYR A 85 4.09 -22.09 11.19
N LYS A 86 5.12 -22.63 10.53
CA LYS A 86 5.70 -23.93 10.89
C LYS A 86 6.23 -23.94 12.32
N LYS A 87 6.88 -22.84 12.76
CA LYS A 87 7.44 -22.73 14.12
C LYS A 87 6.34 -22.75 15.20
N VAL A 88 5.20 -22.11 14.93
CA VAL A 88 4.08 -22.02 15.89
C VAL A 88 3.17 -23.24 15.86
N TYR A 89 2.78 -23.71 14.68
CA TYR A 89 1.79 -24.77 14.51
C TYR A 89 2.40 -26.16 14.33
N LYS A 90 3.74 -26.27 14.25
CA LYS A 90 4.49 -27.53 14.13
C LYS A 90 3.93 -28.49 13.08
N CYS A 91 3.73 -27.99 11.86
CA CYS A 91 3.14 -28.73 10.75
C CYS A 91 4.12 -28.93 9.57
N SER A 92 3.68 -29.70 8.56
CA SER A 92 4.44 -29.88 7.33
C SER A 92 4.54 -28.56 6.54
N VAL A 93 5.55 -28.44 5.67
CA VAL A 93 5.80 -27.21 4.90
C VAL A 93 4.62 -26.84 4.01
N LYS A 94 4.01 -27.82 3.33
CA LYS A 94 2.82 -27.60 2.48
C LYS A 94 1.63 -27.06 3.28
N ALA A 95 1.39 -27.60 4.48
CA ALA A 95 0.33 -27.12 5.35
C ALA A 95 0.64 -25.72 5.91
N ALA A 96 1.91 -25.45 6.22
CA ALA A 96 2.36 -24.16 6.73
C ALA A 96 2.18 -23.04 5.69
N GLU A 97 2.47 -23.30 4.42
CA GLU A 97 2.32 -22.33 3.34
C GLU A 97 0.84 -21.93 3.14
N ALA A 98 -0.05 -22.92 3.00
CA ALA A 98 -1.48 -22.70 2.86
C ALA A 98 -2.08 -22.01 4.11
N GLY A 99 -1.66 -22.45 5.29
CA GLY A 99 -2.08 -21.89 6.58
C GLY A 99 -1.64 -20.45 6.76
N ALA A 100 -0.37 -20.14 6.48
CA ALA A 100 0.19 -18.79 6.56
C ALA A 100 -0.51 -17.84 5.59
N SER A 101 -0.69 -18.24 4.34
CA SER A 101 -1.39 -17.44 3.33
C SER A 101 -2.81 -17.08 3.75
N ARG A 102 -3.55 -18.06 4.29
CA ARG A 102 -4.90 -17.82 4.83
C ARG A 102 -4.88 -16.90 6.05
N LEU A 103 -3.90 -17.07 6.94
CA LEU A 103 -3.82 -16.31 8.18
C LEU A 103 -3.42 -14.85 7.93
N LEU A 104 -2.50 -14.60 6.99
CA LEU A 104 -2.09 -13.26 6.58
C LEU A 104 -3.16 -12.48 5.81
N ARG A 105 -4.19 -13.15 5.27
CA ARG A 105 -5.38 -12.48 4.69
C ARG A 105 -6.39 -12.04 5.74
N ASN A 106 -6.26 -12.51 6.98
CA ASN A 106 -7.17 -12.12 8.06
C ASN A 106 -6.86 -10.68 8.50
N VAL A 107 -7.85 -9.79 8.36
CA VAL A 107 -7.74 -8.36 8.70
C VAL A 107 -7.22 -8.15 10.13
N LYS A 108 -7.59 -9.01 11.09
CA LYS A 108 -7.13 -8.89 12.48
C LYS A 108 -5.64 -9.21 12.64
N VAL A 109 -5.17 -10.24 11.94
CA VAL A 109 -3.76 -10.64 11.93
C VAL A 109 -2.94 -9.55 11.24
N GLN A 110 -3.42 -9.00 10.12
CA GLN A 110 -2.77 -7.88 9.43
C GLN A 110 -2.66 -6.65 10.34
N ALA A 111 -3.73 -6.29 11.05
CA ALA A 111 -3.71 -5.19 12.01
C ALA A 111 -2.67 -5.44 13.10
N ARG A 112 -2.63 -6.64 13.68
CA ARG A 112 -1.68 -6.99 14.73
C ARG A 112 -0.22 -7.00 14.24
N VAL A 113 0.04 -7.53 13.04
CA VAL A 113 1.37 -7.48 12.42
C VAL A 113 1.81 -6.03 12.24
N LYS A 114 0.94 -5.17 11.70
CA LYS A 114 1.24 -3.75 11.51
C LYS A 114 1.53 -3.03 12.83
N GLU A 115 0.80 -3.36 13.89
CA GLU A 115 1.09 -2.84 15.23
C GLU A 115 2.48 -3.26 15.72
N LEU A 116 2.82 -4.56 15.60
CA LEU A 116 4.11 -5.08 16.02
C LEU A 116 5.26 -4.46 15.22
N GLU A 117 5.11 -4.34 13.89
CA GLU A 117 6.07 -3.63 13.04
C GLU A 117 6.25 -2.18 13.51
N SER A 118 5.14 -1.46 13.77
CA SER A 118 5.21 -0.09 14.25
C SER A 118 5.93 0.02 15.61
N LYS A 119 5.80 -0.98 16.49
CA LYS A 119 6.52 -1.03 17.76
C LYS A 119 8.01 -1.25 17.54
N VAL A 120 8.38 -2.18 16.66
CA VAL A 120 9.79 -2.43 16.32
C VAL A 120 10.43 -1.17 15.73
N PHE A 121 9.74 -0.49 14.81
CA PHE A 121 10.22 0.76 14.24
C PHE A 121 10.38 1.86 15.30
N LYS A 122 9.42 1.99 16.22
CA LYS A 122 9.49 2.94 17.34
C LYS A 122 10.65 2.63 18.29
N THR A 123 10.87 1.36 18.64
CA THR A 123 11.97 0.97 19.53
C THR A 123 13.34 1.17 18.89
N ALA A 124 13.43 1.00 17.57
CA ALA A 124 14.67 1.19 16.84
C ALA A 124 14.92 2.65 16.44
N ASP A 125 13.95 3.56 16.69
CA ASP A 125 13.97 4.95 16.22
C ASP A 125 14.22 5.08 14.71
N ILE A 126 13.79 4.06 13.95
CA ILE A 126 13.89 4.01 12.48
C ILE A 126 12.54 4.48 11.93
N THR A 127 12.44 5.78 11.69
CA THR A 127 11.30 6.39 11.02
C THR A 127 11.57 6.56 9.52
N ALA A 128 10.50 6.65 8.72
CA ALA A 128 10.65 6.87 7.28
C ALA A 128 11.36 8.22 7.00
N GLU A 129 11.07 9.22 7.82
CA GLU A 129 11.70 10.53 7.77
C GLU A 129 13.21 10.44 8.04
N ARG A 130 13.63 9.66 9.04
CA ARG A 130 15.05 9.48 9.36
C ARG A 130 15.81 8.77 8.24
N VAL A 131 15.19 7.74 7.63
CA VAL A 131 15.79 7.07 6.46
C VAL A 131 15.95 8.05 5.29
N ILE A 132 14.94 8.88 5.02
CA ILE A 132 15.02 9.90 3.96
C ILE A 132 16.13 10.92 4.26
N GLN A 133 16.27 11.35 5.52
CA GLN A 133 17.33 12.27 5.93
C GLN A 133 18.72 11.68 5.71
N GLU A 134 18.95 10.42 6.09
CA GLU A 134 20.25 9.76 5.89
C GLU A 134 20.60 9.57 4.41
N ILE A 135 19.63 9.16 3.57
CA ILE A 135 19.87 9.07 2.13
C ILE A 135 20.11 10.47 1.54
N GLY A 136 19.41 11.50 2.04
CA GLY A 136 19.62 12.91 1.70
C GLY A 136 21.05 13.37 1.95
N LYS A 137 21.62 13.06 3.12
CA LYS A 137 23.01 13.41 3.46
C LYS A 137 23.99 12.87 2.42
N ILE A 138 23.84 11.60 2.03
CA ILE A 138 24.69 10.96 1.01
C ILE A 138 24.44 11.61 -0.37
N ALA A 139 23.17 11.77 -0.74
CA ALA A 139 22.74 12.26 -2.05
C ALA A 139 23.15 13.71 -2.31
N PHE A 140 23.29 14.54 -1.27
CA PHE A 140 23.70 15.94 -1.37
C PHE A 140 25.12 16.21 -0.87
N SER A 141 25.86 15.17 -0.47
CA SER A 141 27.27 15.30 -0.10
C SER A 141 28.12 15.89 -1.24
N ASN A 142 29.09 16.72 -0.86
CA ASN A 142 30.05 17.35 -1.77
C ASN A 142 31.48 16.98 -1.35
N ILE A 143 32.30 16.57 -2.32
CA ILE A 143 33.69 16.18 -2.06
C ILE A 143 34.54 17.35 -1.55
N GLY A 144 34.21 18.59 -1.95
CA GLY A 144 34.90 19.79 -1.49
C GLY A 144 34.79 20.03 0.03
N ASP A 145 33.79 19.44 0.68
CA ASP A 145 33.64 19.56 2.12
C ASP A 145 34.66 18.71 2.90
N PHE A 146 35.23 17.68 2.26
CA PHE A 146 36.16 16.71 2.84
C PHE A 146 37.64 17.02 2.56
N VAL A 147 37.89 18.00 1.70
CA VAL A 147 39.21 18.30 1.16
C VAL A 147 39.61 19.72 1.54
N ASP A 148 40.87 19.88 1.94
CA ASP A 148 41.57 21.16 1.97
C ASP A 148 42.48 21.26 0.73
N ILE A 149 42.34 22.35 0.00
CA ILE A 149 43.22 22.70 -1.11
C ILE A 149 44.33 23.58 -0.53
N THR A 150 45.59 23.15 -0.64
CA THR A 150 46.72 24.01 -0.22
C THR A 150 46.89 25.18 -1.19
N ASN A 151 47.41 26.30 -0.68
CA ASN A 151 47.45 27.62 -1.35
C ASN A 151 48.06 27.63 -2.77
N ASP A 152 48.81 26.60 -3.15
CA ASP A 152 49.44 26.51 -4.48
C ASP A 152 48.57 25.82 -5.53
N GLY A 153 47.32 25.44 -5.19
CA GLY A 153 46.33 24.85 -6.13
C GLY A 153 46.65 23.44 -6.64
N GLY A 154 47.83 22.90 -6.33
CA GLY A 154 48.32 21.62 -6.86
C GLY A 154 48.17 20.41 -5.94
N SER A 155 47.88 20.59 -4.64
CA SER A 155 47.81 19.49 -3.67
C SER A 155 46.52 19.50 -2.86
N VAL A 156 45.82 18.36 -2.89
CA VAL A 156 44.59 18.08 -2.16
C VAL A 156 44.92 17.22 -0.95
N SER A 157 44.65 17.73 0.25
CA SER A 157 44.73 16.96 1.49
C SER A 157 43.33 16.74 2.06
N MET A 158 43.10 15.60 2.70
CA MET A 158 41.85 15.41 3.45
C MET A 158 41.85 16.32 4.68
N LYS A 159 40.70 16.93 5.00
CA LYS A 159 40.49 17.57 6.30
C LYS A 159 40.68 16.56 7.42
N PHE A 160 41.23 17.02 8.54
CA PHE A 160 41.36 16.16 9.73
C PHE A 160 39.99 15.60 10.14
N LEU A 161 39.96 14.29 10.43
CA LEU A 161 38.76 13.57 10.87
C LEU A 161 38.04 14.25 12.06
N LYS A 162 38.81 14.93 12.93
CA LYS A 162 38.28 15.67 14.08
C LYS A 162 37.49 16.93 13.69
N ASN A 163 37.74 17.48 12.50
CA ASN A 163 37.09 18.69 12.00
C ASN A 163 35.85 18.37 11.13
N LEU A 164 35.60 17.08 10.85
CA LEU A 164 34.44 16.64 10.10
C LEU A 164 33.24 16.49 11.04
N THR A 165 32.08 16.94 10.57
CA THR A 165 30.82 16.72 11.27
C THR A 165 30.43 15.23 11.21
N THR A 166 29.60 14.79 12.14
CA THR A 166 29.05 13.42 12.13
C THR A 166 28.28 13.09 10.84
N GLU A 167 27.66 14.10 10.21
CA GLU A 167 26.97 13.96 8.92
C GLU A 167 27.92 13.75 7.75
N GLN A 168 29.05 14.45 7.74
CA GLN A 168 30.09 14.25 6.74
C GLN A 168 30.72 12.87 6.91
N MET A 169 31.01 12.47 8.15
CA MET A 169 31.57 11.16 8.46
C MET A 169 30.66 10.01 8.00
N SER A 170 29.33 10.13 8.11
CA SER A 170 28.40 9.09 7.65
C SER A 170 28.36 8.92 6.12
N CYS A 171 28.90 9.89 5.36
CA CYS A 171 28.98 9.80 3.90
C CYS A 171 30.23 9.05 3.40
N ILE A 172 31.20 8.80 4.28
CA ILE A 172 32.46 8.14 3.93
C ILE A 172 32.26 6.62 3.97
N SER A 173 32.51 5.96 2.83
CA SER A 173 32.39 4.51 2.72
C SER A 173 33.68 3.77 3.11
N GLU A 174 34.84 4.38 2.86
CA GLU A 174 36.15 3.75 3.05
C GLU A 174 37.21 4.81 3.34
N ILE A 175 38.10 4.53 4.30
CA ILE A 175 39.29 5.33 4.60
C ILE A 175 40.48 4.39 4.63
N THR A 176 41.52 4.73 3.89
CA THR A 176 42.77 3.95 3.80
C THR A 176 43.95 4.88 4.01
N GLU A 177 44.87 4.46 4.89
CA GLU A 177 46.14 5.13 5.17
C GLU A 177 47.26 4.34 4.50
N PHE A 178 48.08 5.03 3.70
CA PHE A 178 49.24 4.45 3.03
C PHE A 178 50.50 5.18 3.46
N GLU A 179 51.51 4.43 3.88
CA GLU A 179 52.85 4.95 4.13
C GLU A 179 53.68 4.80 2.85
N THR A 180 54.17 5.93 2.34
CA THR A 180 55.06 5.94 1.19
C THR A 180 56.48 5.63 1.65
N VAL A 181 57.31 5.07 0.77
CA VAL A 181 58.74 4.74 1.02
C VAL A 181 59.55 5.93 1.57
N SER A 182 59.06 7.16 1.39
CA SER A 182 59.63 8.41 1.93
C SER A 182 59.13 8.80 3.34
N GLY A 183 58.41 7.92 4.05
CA GLY A 183 57.82 8.20 5.36
C GLY A 183 56.59 9.12 5.34
N LEU A 184 56.11 9.51 4.15
CA LEU A 184 54.93 10.36 3.99
C LEU A 184 53.65 9.51 4.03
N LYS A 185 52.77 9.82 5.00
CA LYS A 185 51.43 9.25 5.14
C LYS A 185 50.48 9.91 4.14
N ARG A 186 49.83 9.11 3.29
CA ARG A 186 48.77 9.55 2.38
C ARG A 186 47.45 8.91 2.75
N PHE A 187 46.38 9.70 2.70
CA PHE A 187 45.03 9.24 2.93
C PHE A 187 44.28 9.12 1.61
N LYS A 188 43.64 7.99 1.39
CA LYS A 188 42.67 7.78 0.31
C LYS A 188 41.33 7.46 0.94
N PHE A 189 40.29 8.13 0.46
CA PHE A 189 38.93 7.89 0.91
C PHE A 189 37.98 7.74 -0.26
N LYS A 190 36.87 7.06 -0.02
CA LYS A 190 35.76 6.94 -0.94
C LYS A 190 34.49 7.39 -0.24
N LEU A 191 33.64 8.10 -0.98
CA LEU A 191 32.29 8.44 -0.55
C LEU A 191 31.31 7.40 -1.07
N HIS A 192 30.16 7.30 -0.40
CA HIS A 192 29.04 6.51 -0.90
C HIS A 192 28.55 7.00 -2.28
N ASP A 193 27.92 6.11 -3.04
CA ASP A 193 27.45 6.38 -4.39
C ASP A 193 26.27 7.37 -4.38
N LYS A 194 26.56 8.60 -4.81
CA LYS A 194 25.60 9.71 -4.88
C LYS A 194 24.45 9.43 -5.83
N LEU A 195 24.69 8.75 -6.96
CA LEU A 195 23.67 8.49 -7.98
C LEU A 195 22.63 7.49 -7.46
N LYS A 196 23.10 6.42 -6.80
CA LYS A 196 22.20 5.45 -6.16
C LYS A 196 21.39 6.07 -5.04
N ALA A 197 21.99 6.95 -4.24
CA ALA A 197 21.27 7.67 -3.18
C ALA A 197 20.16 8.56 -3.76
N LEU A 198 20.43 9.29 -4.86
CA LEU A 198 19.43 10.11 -5.55
C LEU A 198 18.30 9.26 -6.18
N GLU A 199 18.63 8.12 -6.77
CA GLU A 199 17.63 7.19 -7.31
C GLU A 199 16.71 6.67 -6.20
N LEU A 200 17.29 6.20 -5.08
CA LEU A 200 16.54 5.72 -3.93
C LEU A 200 15.64 6.82 -3.35
N LEU A 201 16.12 8.06 -3.26
CA LEU A 201 15.30 9.21 -2.86
C LEU A 201 14.14 9.44 -3.82
N GLY A 202 14.39 9.48 -5.12
CA GLY A 202 13.33 9.71 -6.11
C GLY A 202 12.30 8.58 -6.18
N LYS A 203 12.69 7.34 -5.83
CA LYS A 203 11.82 6.17 -5.72
C LYS A 203 11.00 6.13 -4.42
N THR A 204 11.35 6.93 -3.41
CA THR A 204 10.54 6.97 -2.18
C THR A 204 9.11 7.39 -2.47
N ASN A 205 8.16 6.82 -1.71
CA ASN A 205 6.73 7.07 -1.89
C ASN A 205 6.32 8.54 -1.64
N THR A 206 7.20 9.33 -1.03
CA THR A 206 7.02 10.76 -0.75
C THR A 206 7.24 11.61 -2.00
N LEU A 207 8.25 11.29 -2.82
CA LEU A 207 8.66 12.11 -3.95
C LEU A 207 8.09 11.58 -5.29
N LYS A 208 7.93 10.26 -5.45
CA LYS A 208 7.36 9.61 -6.66
C LYS A 208 7.87 10.21 -7.98
N MET A 209 9.14 10.62 -8.04
CA MET A 209 9.71 11.26 -9.23
C MET A 209 9.93 10.26 -10.37
N PHE A 210 10.14 8.99 -10.02
CA PHE A 210 10.27 7.90 -10.98
C PHE A 210 8.96 7.11 -11.04
N ILE A 211 8.24 7.24 -12.15
CA ILE A 211 7.11 6.38 -12.48
C ILE A 211 7.68 5.25 -13.35
N GLU A 212 7.81 4.06 -12.77
CA GLU A 212 8.19 2.87 -13.54
C GLU A 212 6.99 2.46 -14.40
N ASN A 213 7.01 2.87 -15.67
CA ASN A 213 6.07 2.38 -16.67
C ASN A 213 6.42 0.94 -17.01
N LEU A 214 5.68 -0.01 -16.42
CA LEU A 214 5.74 -1.43 -16.77
C LEU A 214 5.21 -1.63 -18.19
N ASN A 215 6.09 -1.50 -19.19
CA ASN A 215 5.77 -1.82 -20.57
C ASN A 215 5.85 -3.34 -20.76
N VAL A 216 4.81 -4.05 -20.31
CA VAL A 216 4.70 -5.50 -20.49
C VAL A 216 4.41 -5.78 -21.96
N LYS A 217 5.42 -6.23 -22.70
CA LYS A 217 5.21 -6.84 -24.02
C LYS A 217 4.51 -8.18 -23.79
N LEU A 218 3.20 -8.19 -24.05
CA LEU A 218 2.41 -9.40 -24.01
C LEU A 218 2.81 -10.31 -25.19
N PRO A 219 2.88 -11.64 -25.00
CA PRO A 219 3.10 -12.59 -26.08
C PRO A 219 2.06 -12.42 -27.19
N GLU A 220 2.45 -12.63 -28.44
CA GLU A 220 1.52 -12.60 -29.58
C GLU A 220 0.36 -13.57 -29.34
N GLY A 221 -0.87 -13.05 -29.38
CA GLY A 221 -2.10 -13.78 -29.03
C GLY A 221 -2.74 -13.37 -27.69
N CYS A 222 -2.05 -12.60 -26.85
CA CYS A 222 -2.65 -11.97 -25.67
C CYS A 222 -3.32 -10.64 -26.07
N GLY A 223 -4.56 -10.70 -26.55
CA GLY A 223 -5.36 -9.51 -26.82
C GLY A 223 -5.53 -8.65 -25.55
N VAL A 224 -5.17 -7.37 -25.62
CA VAL A 224 -5.50 -6.40 -24.58
C VAL A 224 -7.01 -6.17 -24.62
N LEU A 225 -7.72 -6.67 -23.61
CA LEU A 225 -9.11 -6.26 -23.38
C LEU A 225 -9.10 -4.82 -22.89
N VAL A 226 -9.25 -3.86 -23.81
CA VAL A 226 -9.65 -2.50 -23.46
C VAL A 226 -11.06 -2.62 -22.88
N ALA A 227 -11.18 -2.65 -21.56
CA ALA A 227 -12.46 -2.73 -20.89
C ALA A 227 -13.20 -1.40 -21.12
N PRO A 228 -14.30 -1.37 -21.91
CA PRO A 228 -15.12 -0.19 -21.95
C PRO A 228 -15.78 -0.04 -20.58
N GLY A 229 -15.53 1.10 -19.93
CA GLY A 229 -16.30 1.48 -18.76
C GLY A 229 -17.78 1.46 -19.13
N VAL A 230 -18.54 0.61 -18.45
CA VAL A 230 -20.01 0.52 -18.53
C VAL A 230 -20.56 -0.31 -19.71
N GLY A 231 -20.49 -1.64 -19.60
CA GLY A 231 -21.27 -2.56 -20.44
C GLY A 231 -21.68 -3.82 -19.67
N GLY A 232 -22.98 -4.08 -19.55
CA GLY A 232 -23.51 -5.29 -18.89
C GLY A 232 -23.08 -6.58 -19.60
N LYS A 233 -23.19 -7.73 -18.92
CA LYS A 233 -22.69 -9.07 -19.37
C LYS A 233 -23.01 -9.43 -20.83
N ASN A 234 -24.12 -8.94 -21.39
CA ASN A 234 -24.51 -9.22 -22.77
C ASN A 234 -23.66 -8.47 -23.82
N ALA A 235 -23.11 -7.31 -23.47
CA ALA A 235 -22.20 -6.55 -24.34
C ALA A 235 -20.85 -7.30 -24.54
N TRP A 236 -20.42 -8.05 -23.52
CA TRP A 236 -19.20 -8.86 -23.56
C TRP A 236 -19.28 -10.01 -24.56
N ALA A 237 -20.43 -10.68 -24.63
CA ALA A 237 -20.62 -11.83 -25.51
C ALA A 237 -20.63 -11.43 -27.01
N GLY A 238 -21.14 -10.23 -27.33
CA GLY A 238 -21.10 -9.67 -28.68
C GLY A 238 -19.69 -9.31 -29.12
N LEU A 239 -18.97 -8.54 -28.30
CA LEU A 239 -17.60 -8.10 -28.59
C LEU A 239 -16.61 -9.28 -28.73
N ALA A 240 -16.76 -10.31 -27.90
CA ALA A 240 -15.91 -11.51 -27.99
C ALA A 240 -16.10 -12.27 -29.32
N LYS A 241 -17.34 -12.38 -29.81
CA LYS A 241 -17.63 -13.02 -31.10
C LYS A 241 -17.12 -12.21 -32.28
N GLU A 242 -17.25 -10.88 -32.20
CA GLU A 242 -16.82 -9.97 -33.26
C GLU A 242 -15.29 -9.95 -33.42
N GLN A 243 -14.55 -10.02 -32.30
CA GLN A 243 -13.08 -10.15 -32.35
C GLN A 243 -12.61 -11.52 -32.82
N GLN A 244 -13.24 -12.63 -32.41
CA GLN A 244 -12.90 -13.96 -32.95
C GLN A 244 -13.06 -14.01 -34.48
N LYS A 245 -14.08 -13.33 -35.01
CA LYS A 245 -14.34 -13.24 -36.45
C LYS A 245 -13.29 -12.39 -37.17
N ASN A 246 -12.77 -11.34 -36.52
CA ASN A 246 -11.72 -10.48 -37.08
C ASN A 246 -10.34 -11.15 -37.06
N SER A 247 -10.01 -11.91 -36.00
CA SER A 247 -8.76 -12.69 -35.94
C SER A 247 -8.72 -13.83 -36.96
N GLN A 248 -9.87 -14.42 -37.31
CA GLN A 248 -9.95 -15.43 -38.39
C GLN A 248 -9.81 -14.85 -39.79
N LYS A 249 -10.13 -13.57 -40.00
CA LYS A 249 -9.97 -12.90 -41.30
C LYS A 249 -8.52 -12.48 -41.61
N GLN A 250 -7.71 -12.22 -40.58
CA GLN A 250 -6.31 -11.80 -40.75
C GLN A 250 -5.32 -12.97 -40.95
N GLY A 251 -5.79 -14.23 -40.88
CA GLY A 251 -4.97 -15.42 -41.11
C GLY A 251 -5.03 -15.98 -42.54
N HIS A 252 -5.60 -15.24 -43.51
CA HIS A 252 -5.81 -15.70 -44.88
C HIS A 252 -5.31 -14.73 -45.98
N GLU A 253 -4.51 -13.72 -45.62
CA GLU A 253 -3.72 -12.92 -46.58
C GLU A 253 -2.22 -13.19 -46.40
#